data_AF-A0A928E795-F1
#
_entry.id   AF-A0A928E795-F1
#
_cell.length_a   1.000
_cell.length_b   1.000
_cell.length_c   1.000
_cell.angle_alpha   90.00
_cell.angle_beta   90.00
_cell.angle_gamma   90.00
#
_symmetry.space_group_name_H-M   'P 1'
#
loop_
_entity.id
_entity.type
_entity.pdbx_description
1 polymer ?
#
loop_
_entity_poly.entity_id
_entity_poly.type
_entity_poly.pdbx_seq_one_letter_code
_entity_poly.pdbx_strand_id
1 'polypeptide(L)'
;MKKIISVLLALIVAPAYSATTPAPRVSIFSTSTDWQAVTGLTLNEYSGKFISDKKLVGRGLVLYYLDGFPCYGLGFGVRVWIGPDGKSDNDLAIACVAAPTEIKFAYRNATRNADQATTTGILTCPVSDRGRDLTIDLSDCIVGPDWDEYK
;
A
#
# COMPACT_ATOMS: atom_id res chain seq x y z
N MET A 1 -33.43 -70.80 -34.28
CA MET A 1 -32.41 -69.98 -34.99
C MET A 1 -32.94 -68.56 -35.15
N LYS A 2 -32.08 -67.57 -34.83
CA LYS A 2 -32.24 -66.12 -35.06
C LYS A 2 -33.27 -65.41 -34.16
N LYS A 3 -33.06 -64.21 -33.61
CA LYS A 3 -31.92 -63.31 -33.31
C LYS A 3 -32.60 -62.15 -32.53
N ILE A 4 -32.01 -61.71 -31.40
CA ILE A 4 -31.80 -60.30 -30.94
C ILE A 4 -33.08 -59.40 -30.93
N ILE A 5 -33.49 -58.73 -29.85
CA ILE A 5 -32.87 -57.51 -29.32
C ILE A 5 -33.41 -57.26 -27.89
N SER A 6 -32.50 -57.27 -26.92
CA SER A 6 -32.69 -56.63 -25.62
C SER A 6 -32.60 -55.11 -25.82
N VAL A 7 -33.67 -54.37 -25.51
CA VAL A 7 -33.59 -52.91 -25.37
C VAL A 7 -33.25 -52.62 -23.92
N LEU A 8 -31.96 -52.50 -23.64
CA LEU A 8 -31.45 -51.96 -22.39
C LEU A 8 -31.57 -50.43 -22.46
N LEU A 9 -32.60 -49.87 -21.83
CA LEU A 9 -32.74 -48.43 -21.67
C LEU A 9 -31.70 -47.99 -20.63
N ALA A 10 -30.52 -47.56 -21.10
CA ALA A 10 -29.52 -46.96 -20.24
C ALA A 10 -30.03 -45.61 -19.73
N LEU A 11 -30.53 -45.59 -18.49
CA LEU A 11 -30.65 -44.36 -17.71
C LEU A 11 -29.23 -43.82 -17.49
N ILE A 12 -28.81 -42.91 -18.36
CA ILE A 12 -27.66 -42.06 -18.12
C ILE A 12 -28.11 -41.08 -17.02
N VAL A 13 -27.84 -41.42 -15.77
CA VAL A 13 -27.85 -40.46 -14.67
C VAL A 13 -26.67 -39.53 -14.93
N ALA A 14 -26.91 -38.43 -15.64
CA ALA A 14 -25.95 -37.34 -15.68
C ALA A 14 -25.82 -36.83 -14.23
N PRO A 15 -24.61 -36.78 -13.65
CA PRO A 15 -24.45 -36.04 -12.41
C PRO A 15 -24.81 -34.59 -12.75
N ALA A 16 -25.92 -34.11 -12.18
CA ALA A 16 -26.19 -32.69 -12.10
C ALA A 16 -25.08 -32.09 -11.22
N TYR A 17 -23.95 -31.77 -11.84
CA TYR A 17 -23.04 -30.78 -11.30
C TYR A 17 -23.83 -29.49 -11.31
N SER A 18 -24.57 -29.24 -10.23
CA SER A 18 -24.90 -27.89 -9.83
C SER A 18 -23.56 -27.20 -9.64
N ALA A 19 -23.07 -26.57 -10.71
CA ALA A 19 -22.07 -25.56 -10.61
C ALA A 19 -22.70 -24.50 -9.70
N THR A 20 -22.44 -24.59 -8.40
CA THR A 20 -22.73 -23.53 -7.47
C THR A 20 -22.07 -22.30 -8.06
N THR A 21 -22.88 -21.37 -8.58
CA THR A 21 -22.38 -20.07 -9.01
C THR A 21 -21.50 -19.57 -7.89
N PRO A 22 -20.19 -19.34 -8.13
CA PRO A 22 -19.31 -18.87 -7.08
C PRO A 22 -20.00 -17.67 -6.43
N ALA A 23 -20.25 -17.74 -5.13
CA ALA A 23 -20.81 -16.60 -4.41
C ALA A 23 -19.94 -15.39 -4.75
N PRO A 24 -20.53 -14.23 -5.11
CA PRO A 24 -19.76 -13.05 -5.47
C PRO A 24 -18.74 -12.80 -4.36
N ARG A 25 -17.46 -12.94 -4.68
CA ARG A 25 -16.38 -12.66 -3.73
C ARG A 25 -16.35 -11.16 -3.59
N VAL A 26 -16.71 -10.65 -2.41
CA VAL A 26 -16.51 -9.24 -2.09
C VAL A 26 -15.01 -9.00 -2.17
N SER A 27 -14.60 -8.18 -3.14
CA SER A 27 -13.20 -7.79 -3.26
C SER A 27 -12.94 -6.69 -2.23
N ILE A 28 -12.64 -7.10 -1.00
CA ILE A 28 -12.34 -6.16 0.09
C ILE A 28 -10.92 -5.65 -0.12
N PHE A 29 -10.78 -4.58 -0.89
CA PHE A 29 -9.56 -3.77 -0.87
C PHE A 29 -9.63 -2.84 0.35
N SER A 30 -8.53 -2.68 1.08
CA SER A 30 -8.47 -1.81 2.28
C SER A 30 -8.78 -0.34 1.98
N THR A 31 -8.90 0.02 0.71
CA THR A 31 -9.13 1.36 0.18
C THR A 31 -10.58 1.63 -0.27
N SER A 32 -11.46 0.63 -0.16
CA SER A 32 -12.82 0.69 -0.73
C SER A 32 -13.90 1.08 0.29
N THR A 33 -15.00 1.67 -0.18
CA THR A 33 -16.25 1.83 0.61
C THR A 33 -16.78 0.49 1.11
N ASP A 34 -16.53 -0.58 0.36
CA ASP A 34 -16.92 -1.95 0.72
C ASP A 34 -16.19 -2.42 1.99
N TRP A 35 -15.00 -1.91 2.28
CA TRP A 35 -14.29 -2.20 3.51
C TRP A 35 -15.00 -1.64 4.74
N GLN A 36 -15.31 -0.33 4.73
CA GLN A 36 -16.01 0.30 5.85
C GLN A 36 -17.39 -0.34 6.08
N ALA A 37 -18.09 -0.73 5.00
CA ALA A 37 -19.36 -1.44 5.10
C ALA A 37 -19.23 -2.84 5.75
N VAL A 38 -18.12 -3.55 5.51
CA VAL A 38 -17.88 -4.88 6.06
C VAL A 38 -17.43 -4.85 7.52
N THR A 39 -16.70 -3.83 7.98
CA THR A 39 -16.21 -3.79 9.37
C THR A 39 -16.69 -2.67 10.26
N GLY A 40 -17.37 -1.68 9.71
CA GLY A 40 -17.76 -0.49 10.47
C GLY A 40 -16.56 0.38 10.89
N LEU A 41 -15.34 0.09 10.40
CA LEU A 41 -14.16 0.90 10.66
C LEU A 41 -14.05 1.99 9.60
N THR A 42 -14.13 3.25 10.03
CA THR A 42 -13.99 4.41 9.14
C THR A 42 -12.53 4.73 8.90
N LEU A 43 -12.20 4.99 7.63
CA LEU A 43 -10.88 5.49 7.24
C LEU A 43 -10.85 7.01 7.33
N ASN A 44 -9.72 7.49 7.80
CA ASN A 44 -9.48 8.86 8.19
C ASN A 44 -8.29 9.36 7.37
N GLU A 45 -8.45 10.48 6.66
CA GLU A 45 -7.34 11.12 5.96
C GLU A 45 -6.40 11.80 6.96
N TYR A 46 -5.10 11.70 6.67
CA TYR A 46 -4.01 12.31 7.41
C TYR A 46 -3.01 12.94 6.43
N SER A 47 -2.51 14.11 6.80
CA SER A 47 -1.47 14.84 6.06
C SER A 47 -0.18 14.85 6.86
N GLY A 48 0.95 14.44 6.28
CA GLY A 48 2.24 14.39 6.96
C GLY A 48 3.21 15.47 6.50
N LYS A 49 3.81 16.17 7.45
CA LYS A 49 4.87 17.17 7.25
C LYS A 49 6.19 16.67 7.80
N PHE A 50 7.28 17.16 7.21
CA PHE A 50 8.62 16.69 7.53
C PHE A 50 9.45 17.78 8.21
N ILE A 51 10.10 17.42 9.31
CA ILE A 51 11.22 18.17 9.87
C ILE A 51 12.49 17.57 9.25
N SER A 52 13.22 18.37 8.49
CA SER A 52 14.36 17.91 7.68
C SER A 52 15.59 17.58 8.52
N ASP A 53 16.28 16.48 8.19
CA ASP A 53 17.63 16.17 8.65
C ASP A 53 18.64 16.29 7.49
N LYS A 54 19.64 17.17 7.65
CA LYS A 54 20.63 17.43 6.59
C LYS A 54 21.47 16.20 6.23
N LYS A 55 21.73 15.31 7.20
CA LYS A 55 22.57 14.13 6.96
C LYS A 55 21.83 13.13 6.08
N LEU A 56 20.57 12.87 6.39
CA LEU A 56 19.72 11.99 5.62
C LEU A 56 19.34 12.59 4.26
N VAL A 57 19.11 13.90 4.18
CA VAL A 57 18.67 14.55 2.95
C VAL A 57 19.77 14.67 1.90
N GLY A 58 20.98 15.08 2.30
CA GLY A 58 22.10 15.26 1.36
C GLY A 58 21.75 16.18 0.19
N ARG A 59 21.78 15.63 -1.04
CA ARG A 59 21.43 16.34 -2.29
C ARG A 59 19.92 16.38 -2.61
N GLY A 60 19.11 15.77 -1.74
CA GLY A 60 17.68 15.55 -1.91
C GLY A 60 17.32 14.13 -1.52
N LEU A 61 16.17 13.96 -0.89
CA LEU A 61 15.65 12.68 -0.41
C LEU A 61 14.31 12.42 -1.06
N VAL A 62 14.17 11.30 -1.76
CA VAL A 62 12.88 10.83 -2.26
C VAL A 62 12.38 9.76 -1.30
N LEU A 63 11.15 9.92 -0.82
CA LEU A 63 10.42 9.00 0.03
C LEU A 63 9.22 8.47 -0.74
N TYR A 64 9.04 7.15 -0.75
CA TYR A 64 7.88 6.46 -1.26
C TYR A 64 7.20 5.76 -0.11
N TYR A 65 6.00 6.18 0.25
CA TYR A 65 5.22 5.57 1.31
C TYR A 65 4.97 4.09 1.00
N LEU A 66 5.22 3.24 2.00
CA LEU A 66 4.94 1.82 1.93
C LEU A 66 3.58 1.55 2.56
N ASP A 67 2.60 1.27 1.72
CA ASP A 67 1.26 0.88 2.15
C ASP A 67 1.31 -0.32 3.09
N GLY A 68 0.48 -0.27 4.13
CA GLY A 68 0.42 -1.34 5.12
C GLY A 68 -0.79 -1.14 6.01
N PHE A 69 -1.63 -2.18 6.09
CA PHE A 69 -2.83 -2.14 6.93
C PHE A 69 -2.46 -1.75 8.38
N PRO A 70 -3.17 -0.80 9.01
CA PRO A 70 -4.48 -0.25 8.64
C PRO A 70 -4.42 1.07 7.84
N CYS A 71 -3.32 1.35 7.15
CA CYS A 71 -3.08 2.57 6.38
C CYS A 71 -2.81 2.30 4.90
N TYR A 72 -3.13 3.27 4.05
CA TYR A 72 -2.77 3.26 2.63
C TYR A 72 -2.58 4.68 2.10
N GLY A 73 -1.83 4.80 1.02
CA GLY A 73 -1.48 6.06 0.41
C GLY A 73 -2.58 6.67 -0.47
N LEU A 74 -2.65 8.00 -0.51
CA LEU A 74 -3.61 8.75 -1.31
C LEU A 74 -2.93 9.42 -2.52
N GLY A 75 -3.05 8.80 -3.69
CA GLY A 75 -2.69 9.39 -4.99
C GLY A 75 -1.25 9.89 -5.07
N PHE A 76 -1.05 11.14 -5.51
CA PHE A 76 0.28 11.73 -5.65
C PHE A 76 0.98 12.06 -4.32
N GLY A 77 0.25 12.10 -3.20
CA GLY A 77 0.82 12.41 -1.88
C GLY A 77 1.62 11.26 -1.26
N VAL A 78 1.80 10.14 -1.95
CA VAL A 78 2.53 8.96 -1.45
C VAL A 78 4.02 9.00 -1.80
N ARG A 79 4.42 9.88 -2.72
CA ARG A 79 5.81 10.20 -3.01
C ARG A 79 6.09 11.60 -2.52
N VAL A 80 7.15 11.78 -1.75
CA VAL A 80 7.62 13.09 -1.30
C VAL A 80 9.10 13.24 -1.65
N TRP A 81 9.48 14.37 -2.23
CA TRP A 81 10.86 14.79 -2.35
C TRP A 81 11.16 15.92 -1.38
N ILE A 82 12.23 15.79 -0.60
CA ILE A 82 12.72 16.79 0.34
C ILE A 82 14.05 17.31 -0.18
N GLY A 83 14.12 18.63 -0.39
CA GLY A 83 15.31 19.29 -0.90
C GLY A 83 16.38 19.55 0.16
N PRO A 84 17.63 19.83 -0.25
CA PRO A 84 18.72 20.19 0.69
C PRO A 84 18.44 21.41 1.56
N ASP A 85 17.52 22.28 1.14
CA ASP A 85 17.01 23.43 1.87
C ASP A 85 15.92 23.07 2.89
N GLY A 86 15.56 21.78 2.98
CA GLY A 86 14.54 21.23 3.86
C GLY A 86 13.11 21.37 3.34
N LYS A 87 12.90 21.88 2.12
CA LYS A 87 11.55 22.04 1.56
C LYS A 87 11.08 20.76 0.89
N SER A 88 9.85 20.34 1.20
CA SER A 88 9.17 19.27 0.47
C SER A 88 8.51 19.79 -0.81
N ASP A 89 8.30 18.92 -1.78
CA ASP A 89 7.50 19.19 -2.98
C ASP A 89 6.00 19.09 -2.73
N ASN A 90 5.60 18.23 -1.79
CA ASN A 90 4.24 18.08 -1.30
C ASN A 90 4.24 17.51 0.13
N ASP A 91 3.07 17.56 0.76
CA ASP A 91 2.83 16.83 2.01
C ASP A 91 2.59 15.35 1.71
N LEU A 92 2.85 14.49 2.68
CA LEU A 92 2.44 13.09 2.64
C LEU A 92 0.92 13.02 2.78
N ALA A 93 0.21 12.26 1.95
CA ALA A 93 -1.23 12.05 2.10
C ALA A 93 -1.53 10.54 2.23
N ILE A 94 -2.13 10.16 3.35
CA ILE A 94 -2.51 8.78 3.65
C ILE A 94 -3.91 8.72 4.26
N ALA A 95 -4.55 7.57 4.15
CA ALA A 95 -5.77 7.25 4.87
C ALA A 95 -5.52 6.06 5.79
N CYS A 96 -5.91 6.19 7.06
CA CYS A 96 -5.72 5.17 8.08
C CYS A 96 -6.98 4.99 8.91
N VAL A 97 -7.17 3.85 9.57
CA VAL A 97 -8.24 3.70 10.57
C VAL A 97 -8.01 4.63 11.78
N ALA A 98 -6.75 4.79 12.19
CA ALA A 98 -6.32 5.68 13.26
C ALA A 98 -4.97 6.33 12.90
N ALA A 99 -4.59 7.39 13.61
CA ALA A 99 -3.32 8.06 13.38
C ALA A 99 -2.16 7.07 13.57
N PRO A 100 -1.27 6.90 12.58
CA PRO A 100 -0.15 5.99 12.72
C PRO A 100 0.85 6.53 13.73
N THR A 101 1.51 5.64 14.46
CA THR A 101 2.64 5.98 15.35
C THR A 101 3.98 5.89 14.63
N GLU A 102 4.01 5.22 13.49
CA GLU A 102 5.18 4.97 12.66
C GLU A 102 4.76 4.93 11.20
N ILE A 103 5.62 5.45 10.32
CA ILE A 103 5.47 5.38 8.88
C ILE A 103 6.73 4.80 8.27
N LYS A 104 6.56 3.92 7.28
CA LYS A 104 7.66 3.32 6.53
C LYS A 104 7.70 3.86 5.12
N PHE A 105 8.90 4.15 4.66
CA PHE A 105 9.17 4.59 3.30
C PHE A 105 10.20 3.66 2.65
N ALA A 106 10.06 3.38 1.37
CA ALA A 106 11.24 3.12 0.55
C ALA A 106 11.87 4.48 0.25
N TYR A 107 13.19 4.60 0.36
CA TYR A 107 13.87 5.89 0.15
C TYR A 107 15.01 5.79 -0.85
N ARG A 108 15.46 6.96 -1.31
CA ARG A 108 16.77 7.14 -1.98
C ARG A 108 17.23 8.59 -1.91
N ASN A 109 18.53 8.81 -2.04
CA ASN A 109 19.08 10.15 -2.20
C ASN A 109 19.19 10.56 -3.68
N ALA A 110 18.32 11.46 -4.11
CA ALA A 110 18.26 11.91 -5.49
C ALA A 110 17.81 13.38 -5.62
N THR A 111 18.18 14.00 -6.74
CA THR A 111 17.61 15.30 -7.11
C THR A 111 16.14 15.13 -7.50
N ARG A 112 15.36 16.22 -7.44
CA ARG A 112 13.91 16.22 -7.66
C ARG A 112 13.47 15.51 -8.95
N ASN A 113 14.21 15.73 -10.03
CA ASN A 113 13.88 15.27 -11.38
C ASN A 113 14.68 14.02 -11.81
N ALA A 114 15.33 13.34 -10.87
CA ALA A 114 16.04 12.10 -11.18
C ALA A 114 15.06 11.00 -11.59
N ASP A 115 15.48 10.16 -12.54
CA ASP A 115 14.73 8.99 -13.00
C ASP A 115 14.32 8.08 -11.82
N GLN A 116 13.11 7.53 -11.84
CA GLN A 116 12.46 6.80 -10.73
C GLN A 116 12.86 5.32 -10.65
N ALA A 117 13.84 4.88 -11.45
CA ALA A 117 14.16 3.47 -11.62
C ALA A 117 14.65 2.72 -10.37
N THR A 118 15.17 3.41 -9.35
CA THR A 118 15.80 2.74 -8.18
C THR A 118 15.27 3.25 -6.84
N THR A 119 15.46 2.43 -5.80
CA THR A 119 15.29 2.75 -4.37
C THR A 119 16.45 2.11 -3.61
N THR A 120 16.89 2.72 -2.51
CA THR A 120 18.09 2.32 -1.75
C THR A 120 17.77 1.38 -0.58
N GLY A 121 16.76 1.73 0.22
CA GLY A 121 16.46 1.00 1.45
C GLY A 121 15.10 1.37 2.03
N ILE A 122 14.80 0.85 3.22
CA ILE A 122 13.63 1.25 4.03
C ILE A 122 14.06 2.29 5.05
N LEU A 123 13.25 3.34 5.17
CA LEU A 123 13.29 4.31 6.25
C LEU A 123 12.06 4.11 7.13
N THR A 124 12.26 3.97 8.44
CA THR A 124 11.18 3.81 9.40
C THR A 124 11.16 5.02 10.31
N CYS A 125 10.07 5.79 10.28
CA CYS A 125 9.99 7.09 10.93
C CYS A 125 8.89 7.11 11.99
N PRO A 126 9.20 7.48 13.25
CA PRO A 126 8.17 7.72 14.24
C PRO A 126 7.34 8.95 13.88
N VAL A 127 6.08 8.96 14.34
CA VAL A 127 5.15 10.07 14.16
C VAL A 127 4.88 10.71 15.52
N SER A 128 5.20 12.00 15.65
CA SER A 128 5.16 12.70 16.94
C SER A 128 3.80 13.36 17.23
N ASP A 129 3.10 13.85 16.20
CA ASP A 129 1.73 14.37 16.31
C ASP A 129 0.71 13.35 15.83
N ARG A 130 -0.33 13.10 16.64
CA ARG A 130 -1.38 12.09 16.40
C ARG A 130 -2.70 12.71 15.95
N GLY A 131 -2.69 14.00 15.60
CA GLY A 131 -3.81 14.68 14.95
C GLY A 131 -4.01 14.27 13.49
N ARG A 132 -4.75 15.10 12.74
CA ARG A 132 -4.89 14.94 11.28
C ARG A 132 -3.65 15.39 10.53
N ASP A 133 -2.89 16.30 11.15
CA ASP A 133 -1.59 16.74 10.68
C ASP A 133 -0.51 15.95 11.43
N LEU A 134 0.14 15.04 10.73
CA LEU A 134 1.23 14.23 11.26
C LEU A 134 2.55 14.99 11.12
N THR A 135 3.40 14.88 12.12
CA THR A 135 4.77 15.41 12.06
C THR A 135 5.77 14.26 12.07
N ILE A 136 6.66 14.26 11.08
CA ILE A 136 7.69 13.26 10.87
C ILE A 136 9.05 13.95 10.97
N ASP A 137 9.79 13.70 12.06
CA ASP A 137 11.16 14.20 12.19
C ASP A 137 12.13 13.20 11.56
N LEU A 138 12.82 13.63 10.51
CA LEU A 138 13.77 12.78 9.79
C LEU A 138 14.97 12.37 10.64
N SER A 139 15.31 13.16 11.67
CA SER A 139 16.42 12.83 12.57
C SER A 139 16.12 11.68 13.51
N ASP A 140 14.84 11.38 13.75
CA ASP A 140 14.37 10.26 14.55
C ASP A 140 14.12 8.99 13.70
N CYS A 141 14.25 9.08 12.37
CA CYS A 141 14.04 7.95 11.50
C CYS A 141 15.18 6.93 11.59
N ILE A 142 14.82 5.66 11.57
CA ILE A 142 15.74 4.53 11.54
C ILE A 142 15.93 4.10 10.09
N VAL A 143 17.19 4.14 9.64
CA VAL A 143 17.60 3.64 8.33
C VAL A 143 17.79 2.13 8.43
N GLY A 144 17.01 1.39 7.65
CA GLY A 144 17.12 -0.07 7.51
C GLY A 144 18.31 -0.48 6.64
N PRO A 145 18.50 -1.80 6.40
CA PRO A 145 19.53 -2.27 5.48
C PRO A 145 19.21 -1.85 4.05
N ASP A 146 20.25 -1.47 3.31
CA ASP A 146 20.18 -1.22 1.88
C ASP A 146 20.01 -2.55 1.12
N TRP A 147 19.36 -2.50 -0.03
CA TRP A 147 19.29 -3.62 -0.98
C TRP A 147 19.99 -3.28 -2.29
N ASP A 148 20.31 -4.31 -3.06
CA ASP A 148 20.85 -4.15 -4.40
C ASP A 148 19.82 -3.43 -5.28
N GLU A 149 20.17 -2.25 -5.80
CA GLU A 149 19.30 -1.48 -6.67
C GLU A 149 19.03 -2.24 -7.97
N TYR A 150 17.75 -2.54 -8.25
CA TYR A 150 17.33 -3.11 -9.52
C TYR A 150 17.46 -2.05 -10.63
N LYS A 151 18.24 -2.32 -11.67
CA LYS A 151 18.43 -1.43 -12.85
C LYS A 151 17.95 -2.11 -14.11
#